data_AF-S8F0U7-F1
#
_entry.id   AF-S8F0U7-F1
#
_cell.length_a   1.000
_cell.length_b   1.000
_cell.length_c   1.000
_cell.angle_alpha   90.00
_cell.angle_beta   90.00
_cell.angle_gamma   90.00
#
_symmetry.space_group_name_H-M   'P 1'
#
loop_
_entity.id
_entity.type
_entity.pdbx_description
1 polymer ?
#
loop_
_entity_poly.entity_id
_entity_poly.type
_entity_poly.pdbx_seq_one_letter_code
_entity_poly.pdbx_strand_id
1 'polypeptide(L)' 'MSSATWRNVFTFNKYTQIAARAVRQSLKESERVAAEKRGLTILRYQHWENGVGGAQTFLVPPEEKEPKKGVV' A
#
# COMPACT_ATOMS: atom_id res chain seq x y z
N MET A 1 30.71 -1.87 11.70
CA MET A 1 29.60 -2.65 11.11
C MET A 1 28.79 -1.71 10.24
N SER A 2 28.94 -1.80 8.91
CA SER A 2 28.18 -0.95 7.97
C SER A 2 26.71 -1.36 8.00
N SER A 3 25.81 -0.46 8.41
CA SER A 3 24.37 -0.71 8.33
C SER A 3 23.90 -0.55 6.88
N ALA A 4 22.96 -1.40 6.46
CA ALA A 4 22.38 -1.29 5.12
C ALA A 4 21.71 0.08 4.95
N THR A 5 22.00 0.78 3.83
CA THR A 5 21.61 2.18 3.57
C THR A 5 20.13 2.47 3.79
N TRP A 6 19.25 1.52 3.47
CA TRP A 6 17.79 1.68 3.61
C TRP A 6 17.31 1.82 5.05
N ARG A 7 18.07 1.32 6.03
CA ARG A 7 17.68 1.31 7.46
C ARG A 7 17.53 2.71 8.04
N ASN A 8 18.19 3.71 7.45
CA ASN A 8 18.11 5.10 7.90
C ASN A 8 16.87 5.82 7.37
N VAL A 9 16.16 5.26 6.38
CA VAL A 9 15.04 5.92 5.69
C VAL A 9 13.71 5.30 6.10
N PHE A 10 13.65 3.98 6.22
CA PHE A 10 12.41 3.28 6.57
C PHE A 10 12.64 1.96 7.30
N THR A 11 11.58 1.46 7.92
CA THR A 11 11.58 0.18 8.66
C THR A 11 11.66 -1.02 7.72
N PHE A 12 12.04 -2.17 8.26
CA PHE A 12 12.17 -3.42 7.48
C PHE A 12 10.87 -3.81 6.77
N ASN A 13 9.71 -3.61 7.39
CA ASN A 13 8.42 -3.92 6.78
C ASN A 13 8.15 -3.06 5.53
N LYS A 14 8.58 -1.80 5.53
CA LYS A 14 8.45 -0.92 4.35
C LYS A 14 9.43 -1.34 3.25
N TYR A 15 10.66 -1.68 3.64
CA TYR A 15 11.67 -2.20 2.70
C TYR A 15 11.16 -3.43 1.95
N THR A 16 10.68 -4.44 2.68
CA THR A 16 10.20 -5.69 2.09
C THR A 16 8.95 -5.49 1.24
N GLN A 17 8.05 -4.56 1.63
CA GLN A 17 6.90 -4.18 0.81
C GLN A 17 7.33 -3.61 -0.55
N ILE A 18 8.34 -2.73 -0.58
CA ILE A 18 8.87 -2.13 -1.81
C ILE A 18 9.54 -3.20 -2.69
N ALA A 19 10.40 -4.03 -2.09
CA ALA A 19 11.07 -5.11 -2.80
C ALA A 19 10.06 -6.11 -3.39
N ALA A 20 9.01 -6.49 -2.63
CA ALA A 20 7.96 -7.37 -3.10
C ALA A 20 7.19 -6.78 -4.29
N ARG A 21 6.93 -5.46 -4.30
CA ARG A 21 6.33 -4.78 -5.46
C ARG A 21 7.21 -4.89 -6.70
N ALA A 22 8.50 -4.60 -6.57
CA ALA A 22 9.44 -4.71 -7.69
C ALA A 22 9.48 -6.13 -8.27
N VAL A 23 9.48 -7.16 -7.41
CA VAL A 23 9.44 -8.56 -7.83
C VAL A 23 8.15 -8.90 -8.58
N ARG A 24 6.99 -8.43 -8.12
CA ARG A 24 5.72 -8.67 -8.84
C ARG A 24 5.74 -8.08 -10.24
N GLN A 25 6.29 -6.88 -10.40
CA GLN A 25 6.41 -6.21 -11.69
C GLN A 25 7.36 -6.92 -12.66
N SER A 26 8.29 -7.73 -12.15
CA SER A 26 9.17 -8.57 -12.99
C SER A 26 8.55 -9.90 -13.47
N LEU A 27 7.34 -10.25 -13.01
CA LEU A 27 6.68 -11.50 -13.40
C LEU A 27 6.00 -11.39 -14.78
N LYS A 28 5.79 -12.54 -15.42
CA LYS A 28 4.96 -12.65 -16.63
C LYS A 28 3.53 -12.22 -16.34
N GLU A 29 2.84 -11.71 -17.35
CA GLU A 29 1.52 -11.07 -17.20
C GLU A 29 0.48 -11.95 -16.47
N SER A 30 0.42 -13.25 -16.77
CA SER A 30 -0.50 -14.19 -16.11
C SER A 30 -0.33 -14.21 -14.59
N GLU A 31 0.91 -14.32 -14.14
CA GLU A 31 1.27 -14.41 -12.72
C GLU A 31 1.25 -13.04 -12.05
N ARG A 32 1.62 -11.99 -12.80
CA ARG A 32 1.64 -10.60 -12.33
C ARG A 32 0.26 -10.17 -11.87
N VAL A 33 -0.79 -10.44 -12.64
CA VAL A 33 -2.17 -10.05 -12.27
C VAL A 33 -2.61 -10.68 -10.96
N ALA A 34 -2.36 -11.97 -10.77
CA ALA A 34 -2.67 -12.66 -9.51
C ALA A 34 -1.82 -12.15 -8.34
N ALA A 35 -0.55 -11.82 -8.60
CA ALA A 35 0.37 -11.33 -7.59
C ALA A 35 0.07 -9.88 -7.15
N GLU A 36 -0.30 -9.00 -8.08
CA GLU A 36 -0.62 -7.60 -7.81
C GLU A 36 -1.85 -7.43 -6.92
N LYS A 37 -2.88 -8.29 -7.08
CA LYS A 37 -4.06 -8.29 -6.21
C LYS A 37 -3.72 -8.43 -4.72
N ARG A 38 -2.64 -9.16 -4.39
CA ARG A 38 -2.14 -9.33 -3.02
C ARG A 38 -1.45 -8.08 -2.45
N GLY A 39 -1.08 -7.13 -3.30
CA GLY A 39 -0.44 -5.88 -2.89
C GLY A 39 -1.42 -4.77 -2.49
N LEU A 40 -2.72 -4.97 -2.71
CA LEU A 40 -3.76 -3.96 -2.43
C LEU A 40 -4.06 -3.94 -0.92
N THR A 41 -4.02 -2.74 -0.32
CA THR A 41 -4.35 -2.53 1.09
C THR A 41 -5.41 -1.45 1.20
N ILE A 42 -6.62 -1.83 1.59
CA ILE A 42 -7.78 -0.94 1.74
C ILE A 42 -8.13 -0.75 3.22
N LEU A 43 -7.12 -0.42 4.02
CA LEU A 43 -7.29 -0.25 5.47
C LEU A 43 -7.57 1.20 5.84
N ARG A 44 -8.45 1.37 6.83
CA ARG A 44 -8.72 2.65 7.50
C ARG A 44 -8.39 2.47 8.97
N TYR A 45 -7.81 3.47 9.61
CA TYR A 45 -7.55 3.45 11.04
C TYR A 45 -8.08 4.71 11.70
N GLN A 46 -8.33 4.62 12.99
CA GLN A 46 -8.73 5.74 13.83
C GLN A 46 -7.77 5.76 15.02
N HIS A 47 -7.20 6.93 15.31
CA HIS A 47 -6.42 7.08 16.52
C HIS A 47 -7.38 7.34 17.68
N TRP A 48 -7.29 6.54 18.73
CA TRP A 48 -8.10 6.68 19.94
C TRP A 48 -7.20 7.18 21.06
N GLU A 49 -7.61 8.25 21.72
CA GLU A 49 -6.88 8.85 22.83
C GLU A 49 -7.87 9.22 23.93
N ASN A 50 -7.54 8.91 25.18
CA ASN A 50 -8.39 9.19 26.36
C ASN A 50 -9.84 8.68 26.22
N GLY A 51 -10.06 7.57 25.50
CA GLY A 51 -11.38 6.99 25.28
C GLY A 51 -12.22 7.69 24.20
N VAL A 52 -11.69 8.72 23.53
CA VAL A 52 -12.36 9.41 22.42
C VAL A 52 -11.70 9.00 21.11
N GLY A 53 -12.52 8.53 20.16
CA GLY A 53 -12.06 8.20 18.82
C GLY A 53 -11.86 9.45 17.96
N GLY A 54 -10.68 9.59 17.36
CA GLY A 54 -10.33 10.68 16.44
C GLY A 54 -10.93 10.52 15.03
N ALA A 55 -10.39 11.23 14.05
CA ALA A 55 -10.83 11.08 12.65
C ALA A 55 -10.42 9.72 12.05
N GLN A 56 -11.25 9.18 11.16
CA GLN A 56 -10.87 8.02 10.36
C GLN A 56 -9.95 8.43 9.23
N THR A 57 -8.77 7.82 9.19
CA THR A 57 -7.76 8.07 8.16
C THR A 57 -7.56 6.81 7.33
N PHE A 58 -7.54 6.97 6.01
CA PHE A 58 -7.19 5.89 5.10
C PHE A 58 -5.68 5.68 5.11
N LEU A 59 -5.23 4.43 5.23
CA LEU A 59 -3.81 4.09 5.16
C LEU A 59 -3.25 4.28 3.74
N VAL A 60 -4.08 4.02 2.73
CA VAL A 60 -3.83 4.31 1.32
C VAL A 60 -5.08 5.02 0.81
N PRO A 61 -4.98 6.27 0.31
CA PRO A 61 -6.13 6.95 -0.27
C PRO A 61 -6.72 6.12 -1.40
N PRO A 62 -8.05 5.90 -1.43
CA PRO A 62 -8.68 5.25 -2.57
C PRO A 62 -8.49 6.12 -3.82
N GLU A 63 -8.20 5.50 -4.96
CA GLU A 63 -8.24 6.21 -6.24
C GLU A 63 -9.67 6.75 -6.45
N GLU A 64 -9.81 8.06 -6.60
CA GLU A 64 -11.05 8.69 -7.00
C GLU A 64 -11.42 8.13 -8.38
N LYS A 65 -12.40 7.24 -8.42
CA LYS A 65 -12.98 6.83 -9.70
C LYS A 65 -13.70 8.05 -10.24
N GLU A 66 -13.12 8.69 -11.26
CA GLU A 66 -13.84 9.67 -12.07
C GLU A 66 -15.21 9.07 -12.43
N PRO A 67 -16.32 9.82 -12.29
CA PRO A 67 -17.62 9.32 -12.69
C PRO A 67 -17.52 8.95 -14.16
N LYS A 68 -17.82 7.68 -14.49
CA LYS A 68 -17.89 7.21 -15.88
C LYS A 68 -18.86 8.11 -16.64
N LYS A 69 -18.34 9.12 -17.34
CA LYS A 69 -19.11 9.92 -18.28
C LYS A 69 -19.48 9.01 -19.45
N GLY A 70 -20.77 8.73 -19.55
CA GLY A 70 -21.40 8.23 -20.76
C GLY A 70 -21.39 6.72 -20.93
N VAL A 71 -22.50 6.07 -20.55
CA VAL A 71 -23.08 4.99 -21.36
C VAL A 71 -24.59 5.23 -21.39
N VAL A 72 -25.04 5.65 -22.57
CA VAL A 72 -26.40 5.98 -23.07
C VAL A 72 -27.00 7.29 -22.60
#